data_AF-A0A1W9HA49-F1
#
_entry.id   AF-A0A1W9HA49-F1
#
_cell.length_a   1.000
_cell.length_b   1.000
_cell.length_c   1.000
_cell.angle_alpha   90.00
_cell.angle_beta   90.00
_cell.angle_gamma   90.00
#
_symmetry.space_group_name_H-M   'P 1'
#
loop_
_entity.id
_entity.type
_entity.pdbx_description
1 polymer ?
#
loop_
_entity_poly.entity_id
_entity_poly.type
_entity_poly.pdbx_seq_one_letter_code
_entity_poly.pdbx_strand_id
1 'polypeptide(L)'
;MTSLAAHATNTSGTGRLILSGAVLWALGVALLRFAASSGWLDAPLPLAGFYALTIGFTWPLIPLVTRFAGLPRAAAVEATALVCATAVTLDGLVIGFAPWIYASDLARAKAVAGCLLWAIGVALVLGFARRRA
;
A
#
# COMPACT_ATOMS: atom_id res chain seq x y z
N MET A 1 -15.81 -35.21 0.63
CA MET A 1 -15.39 -34.62 -0.67
C MET A 1 -16.08 -33.29 -1.00
N THR A 2 -16.57 -32.55 0.01
CA THR A 2 -17.25 -31.25 -0.13
C THR A 2 -16.36 -30.03 0.12
N SER A 3 -15.11 -30.25 0.57
CA SER A 3 -14.16 -29.17 0.91
C SER A 3 -13.38 -28.62 -0.31
N LEU A 4 -13.14 -29.45 -1.34
CA LEU A 4 -12.34 -29.06 -2.51
C LEU A 4 -13.07 -28.14 -3.50
N ALA A 5 -14.41 -28.16 -3.52
CA ALA A 5 -15.21 -27.31 -4.40
C ALA A 5 -15.35 -25.86 -3.89
N ALA A 6 -15.24 -25.63 -2.57
CA ALA A 6 -15.29 -24.30 -1.98
C ALA A 6 -14.00 -23.49 -2.21
N HIS A 7 -12.90 -24.15 -2.59
CA HIS A 7 -11.61 -23.51 -2.88
C HIS A 7 -11.52 -22.94 -4.30
N ALA A 8 -12.44 -23.32 -5.20
CA ALA A 8 -12.42 -22.90 -6.61
C ALA A 8 -13.10 -21.53 -6.87
N THR A 9 -13.75 -20.93 -5.88
CA THR A 9 -14.75 -19.86 -6.11
C THR A 9 -14.30 -18.44 -5.74
N ASN A 10 -13.00 -18.13 -5.64
CA ASN A 10 -12.54 -16.77 -5.30
C ASN A 10 -11.31 -16.25 -6.08
N THR A 11 -10.99 -16.82 -7.24
CA THR A 11 -9.91 -16.31 -8.12
C THR A 11 -10.10 -14.84 -8.50
N SER A 12 -11.35 -14.42 -8.72
CA SER A 12 -11.72 -13.03 -9.02
C SER A 12 -11.41 -12.06 -7.88
N GLY A 13 -11.51 -12.49 -6.61
CA GLY A 13 -11.21 -11.65 -5.45
C GLY A 13 -9.72 -11.37 -5.32
N THR A 14 -8.89 -12.41 -5.47
CA THR A 14 -7.42 -12.31 -5.43
C THR A 14 -6.90 -11.38 -6.53
N GLY A 15 -7.37 -11.55 -7.77
CA GLY A 15 -6.97 -10.68 -8.88
C GLY A 15 -7.28 -9.20 -8.64
N ARG A 16 -8.45 -8.90 -8.07
CA ARG A 16 -8.85 -7.53 -7.69
C ARG A 16 -7.99 -6.96 -6.58
N LEU A 17 -7.57 -7.77 -5.61
CA LEU A 17 -6.66 -7.34 -4.54
C LEU A 17 -5.26 -7.01 -5.07
N ILE A 18 -4.72 -7.86 -5.95
CA ILE A 18 -3.42 -7.61 -6.63
C ILE A 18 -3.51 -6.31 -7.44
N LEU A 19 -4.57 -6.15 -8.25
CA LEU A 19 -4.78 -4.92 -9.00
C LEU A 19 -4.89 -3.70 -8.07
N SER A 20 -5.62 -3.82 -6.96
CA SER A 20 -5.74 -2.75 -5.97
C SER A 20 -4.39 -2.39 -5.36
N GLY A 21 -3.54 -3.38 -5.04
CA GLY A 21 -2.18 -3.16 -4.57
C GLY A 21 -1.31 -2.42 -5.59
N ALA A 22 -1.37 -2.82 -6.86
CA ALA A 22 -0.65 -2.15 -7.93
C ALA A 22 -1.11 -0.70 -8.14
N VAL A 23 -2.42 -0.46 -8.12
CA VAL A 23 -3.00 0.88 -8.27
C VAL A 23 -2.66 1.77 -7.08
N LEU A 24 -2.83 1.27 -5.85
CA LEU A 24 -2.50 2.05 -4.65
C LEU A 24 -1.00 2.35 -4.55
N TRP A 25 -0.15 1.40 -4.95
CA TRP A 25 1.29 1.64 -5.08
C TRP A 25 1.57 2.76 -6.09
N ALA A 26 1.01 2.69 -7.31
CA ALA A 26 1.24 3.70 -8.34
C ALA A 26 0.77 5.10 -7.91
N LEU A 27 -0.38 5.18 -7.26
CA LEU A 27 -0.90 6.44 -6.69
C LEU A 27 0.01 6.97 -5.57
N GLY A 28 0.47 6.09 -4.67
CA GLY A 28 1.40 6.44 -3.60
C GLY A 28 2.72 6.97 -4.15
N VAL A 29 3.29 6.29 -5.15
CA VAL A 29 4.50 6.72 -5.87
C VAL A 29 4.31 8.08 -6.50
N ALA A 30 3.21 8.29 -7.24
CA ALA A 30 2.95 9.56 -7.91
C ALA A 30 2.83 10.72 -6.90
N LEU A 31 2.09 10.51 -5.80
CA LEU A 31 1.93 11.48 -4.72
C LEU A 31 3.27 11.81 -4.05
N LEU A 32 4.06 10.79 -3.72
CA LEU A 32 5.36 10.95 -3.06
C LEU A 32 6.40 11.57 -3.97
N ARG A 33 6.40 11.23 -5.26
CA ARG A 33 7.25 11.88 -6.26
C ARG A 33 6.92 13.37 -6.35
N PHE A 34 5.64 13.72 -6.36
CA PHE A 34 5.20 15.12 -6.33
C PHE A 34 5.65 15.82 -5.04
N ALA A 35 5.45 15.20 -3.88
CA ALA A 35 5.89 15.72 -2.59
C ALA A 35 7.43 15.92 -2.54
N ALA A 36 8.19 14.96 -3.04
CA ALA A 36 9.65 15.04 -3.14
C ALA A 36 10.09 16.19 -4.06
N SER A 37 9.45 16.36 -5.22
CA SER A 37 9.76 17.45 -6.14
C SER A 37 9.43 18.83 -5.58
N SER A 38 8.48 18.91 -4.65
CA SER A 38 8.05 20.14 -3.97
C SER A 38 8.86 20.45 -2.71
N GLY A 39 9.88 19.63 -2.37
CA GLY A 39 10.71 19.79 -1.17
C GLY A 39 10.04 19.37 0.15
N TRP A 40 8.84 18.78 0.12
CA TRP A 40 8.12 18.38 1.32
C TRP A 40 8.80 17.24 2.09
N LEU A 41 9.60 16.43 1.41
CA LEU A 41 10.34 15.33 2.03
C LEU A 41 11.74 15.76 2.53
N ASP A 42 12.17 16.98 2.21
CA ASP A 42 13.51 17.47 2.54
C ASP A 42 13.57 18.11 3.94
N ALA A 43 12.43 18.50 4.51
CA ALA A 43 12.33 19.20 5.80
C ALA A 43 11.68 18.31 6.90
N PRO A 44 12.21 18.30 8.14
CA PRO A 44 11.73 17.40 9.20
C PRO A 44 10.25 17.57 9.58
N LEU A 45 9.76 18.81 9.67
CA LEU A 45 8.39 19.11 10.09
C LEU A 45 7.35 18.68 9.03
N PRO A 46 7.48 19.08 7.74
CA PRO A 46 6.62 18.56 6.68
C PRO A 46 6.65 17.04 6.53
N LEU A 47 7.84 16.42 6.65
CA LEU A 47 7.99 14.96 6.61
C LEU A 47 7.23 14.26 7.76
N ALA A 48 7.35 14.78 8.99
CA ALA A 48 6.60 14.26 10.13
C ALA A 48 5.08 14.42 9.93
N GLY A 49 4.64 15.56 9.39
CA GLY A 49 3.25 15.79 9.00
C GLY A 49 2.76 14.76 7.98
N PHE A 50 3.58 14.45 6.97
CA PHE A 50 3.28 13.42 5.98
C PHE A 50 3.09 12.04 6.61
N TYR A 51 3.97 11.64 7.53
CA TYR A 51 3.84 10.37 8.26
C TYR A 51 2.56 10.29 9.09
N ALA A 52 2.19 11.38 9.77
CA ALA A 52 0.94 11.45 10.53
C ALA A 52 -0.29 11.37 9.60
N LEU A 53 -0.29 12.12 8.50
CA LEU A 53 -1.37 12.09 7.50
C LEU A 53 -1.55 10.70 6.89
N THR A 54 -0.44 9.97 6.67
CA THR A 54 -0.47 8.59 6.15
C THR A 54 -1.35 7.69 7.03
N ILE A 55 -1.30 7.84 8.36
CA ILE A 55 -2.15 7.07 9.29
C ILE A 55 -3.63 7.37 9.03
N GLY A 56 -3.99 8.66 8.97
CA GLY A 56 -5.37 9.11 8.75
C GLY A 56 -5.93 8.67 7.39
N PHE A 57 -5.15 8.83 6.31
CA PHE A 57 -5.56 8.44 4.97
C PHE A 57 -5.64 6.93 4.76
N THR A 58 -4.79 6.15 5.44
CA THR A 58 -4.78 4.69 5.30
C THR A 58 -5.99 4.04 5.96
N TRP A 59 -6.50 4.62 7.05
CA TRP A 59 -7.64 4.08 7.79
C TRP A 59 -8.87 3.79 6.91
N PRO A 60 -9.42 4.73 6.11
CA PRO A 60 -10.58 4.47 5.26
C PRO A 60 -10.29 3.53 4.07
N LEU A 61 -9.04 3.37 3.66
CA LEU A 61 -8.67 2.51 2.52
C LEU A 61 -8.85 1.02 2.84
N ILE A 62 -8.60 0.59 4.07
CA ILE A 62 -8.72 -0.82 4.49
C ILE A 62 -10.10 -1.44 4.16
N PRO A 63 -11.24 -0.89 4.61
CA PRO A 63 -12.56 -1.43 4.27
C PRO A 63 -12.94 -1.18 2.81
N LEU A 64 -12.34 -0.17 2.16
CA LEU A 64 -12.60 0.12 0.76
C LEU A 64 -12.04 -0.99 -0.13
N VAL A 65 -10.82 -1.45 0.14
CA VAL A 65 -10.15 -2.51 -0.63
C VAL A 65 -10.87 -3.85 -0.50
N THR A 66 -11.32 -4.22 0.71
CA THR A 66 -12.14 -5.43 0.90
C THR A 66 -13.47 -5.36 0.17
N ARG A 67 -14.13 -4.19 0.20
CA ARG A 67 -15.38 -3.96 -0.52
C ARG A 67 -15.20 -4.07 -2.04
N PHE A 68 -14.13 -3.52 -2.61
CA PHE A 68 -13.82 -3.64 -4.04
C PHE A 68 -13.54 -5.08 -4.46
N ALA A 69 -12.86 -5.85 -3.61
CA ALA A 69 -12.62 -7.27 -3.85
C ALA A 69 -13.86 -8.15 -3.64
N GLY A 70 -14.96 -7.61 -3.10
CA GLY A 70 -16.16 -8.37 -2.79
C GLY A 70 -15.97 -9.34 -1.60
N LEU A 71 -15.03 -9.04 -0.71
CA LEU A 71 -14.66 -9.91 0.40
C LEU A 71 -15.40 -9.55 1.69
N PRO A 72 -15.66 -10.53 2.58
CA PRO A 72 -16.23 -10.26 3.89
C PRO A 72 -15.27 -9.41 4.73
N ARG A 73 -15.82 -8.59 5.63
CA ARG A 73 -15.02 -7.74 6.54
C ARG A 73 -14.01 -8.53 7.38
N ALA A 74 -14.33 -9.79 7.71
CA ALA A 74 -13.43 -10.67 8.44
C ALA A 74 -12.09 -10.95 7.70
N ALA A 75 -12.09 -10.87 6.37
CA ALA A 75 -10.90 -11.05 5.54
C ALA A 75 -10.07 -9.75 5.39
N ALA A 76 -10.37 -8.68 6.13
CA ALA A 76 -9.69 -7.40 5.97
C ALA A 76 -8.17 -7.46 6.21
N VAL A 77 -7.73 -8.25 7.19
CA VAL A 77 -6.29 -8.40 7.47
C VAL A 77 -5.59 -9.10 6.30
N GLU A 78 -6.14 -10.22 5.83
CA GLU A 78 -5.58 -10.99 4.71
C GLU A 78 -5.57 -10.18 3.41
N ALA A 79 -6.68 -9.48 3.13
CA ALA A 79 -6.80 -8.60 1.96
C ALA A 79 -5.77 -7.46 2.02
N THR A 80 -5.64 -6.80 3.17
CA THR A 80 -4.66 -5.73 3.38
C THR A 80 -3.24 -6.26 3.22
N ALA A 81 -2.94 -7.44 3.76
CA ALA A 81 -1.64 -8.07 3.65
C ALA A 81 -1.28 -8.38 2.19
N LEU A 82 -2.21 -8.92 1.40
CA LEU A 82 -1.96 -9.21 -0.02
C LEU A 82 -1.75 -7.94 -0.85
N VAL A 83 -2.54 -6.89 -0.59
CA VAL A 83 -2.40 -5.57 -1.23
C VAL A 83 -1.04 -4.95 -0.90
N CYS A 84 -0.64 -4.99 0.38
CA CYS A 84 0.66 -4.52 0.84
C CYS A 84 1.81 -5.34 0.25
N ALA A 85 1.69 -6.67 0.21
CA ALA A 85 2.69 -7.55 -0.39
C ALA A 85 2.87 -7.26 -1.88
N THR A 86 1.79 -7.00 -2.61
CA THR A 86 1.83 -6.59 -4.01
C THR A 86 2.58 -5.26 -4.15
N ALA A 87 2.23 -4.26 -3.34
CA ALA A 87 2.89 -2.95 -3.35
C ALA A 87 4.39 -3.04 -3.02
N VAL A 88 4.78 -3.80 -1.99
CA VAL A 88 6.19 -4.04 -1.63
C VAL A 88 6.95 -4.75 -2.75
N THR A 89 6.32 -5.71 -3.43
CA THR A 89 6.97 -6.44 -4.54
C THR A 89 7.26 -5.49 -5.71
N LEU A 90 6.30 -4.64 -6.07
CA LEU A 90 6.51 -3.60 -7.08
C LEU A 90 7.57 -2.59 -6.65
N ASP A 91 7.55 -2.20 -5.37
CA ASP A 91 8.54 -1.30 -4.78
C ASP A 91 9.96 -1.86 -4.90
N GLY A 92 10.16 -3.12 -4.53
CA GLY A 92 11.45 -3.81 -4.68
C GLY A 92 11.94 -3.90 -6.14
N LEU A 93 11.03 -4.18 -7.09
CA LEU A 93 11.36 -4.21 -8.52
C LEU A 93 11.79 -2.82 -9.01
N VAL A 94 11.07 -1.78 -8.64
CA VAL A 94 11.37 -0.42 -9.07
C VAL A 94 12.66 0.11 -8.44
N ILE A 95 12.91 -0.15 -7.15
CA ILE A 95 14.17 0.22 -6.51
C ILE A 95 15.36 -0.50 -7.17
N GLY A 96 15.20 -1.78 -7.50
CA GLY A 96 16.27 -2.59 -8.08
C GLY A 96 16.62 -2.23 -9.53
N PHE A 97 15.62 -1.89 -10.35
CA PHE A 97 15.81 -1.74 -11.80
C PHE A 97 15.48 -0.36 -12.37
N ALA A 98 14.62 0.41 -11.71
CA ALA A 98 14.09 1.67 -12.24
C ALA A 98 13.90 2.79 -11.18
N PRO A 99 14.92 3.11 -10.36
CA PRO A 99 14.77 4.07 -9.25
C PRO A 99 14.39 5.49 -9.72
N TRP A 100 14.63 5.83 -10.99
CA TRP A 100 14.21 7.10 -11.59
C TRP A 100 12.69 7.31 -11.60
N ILE A 101 11.90 6.25 -11.43
CA ILE A 101 10.43 6.33 -11.25
C ILE A 101 10.11 7.10 -9.95
N TYR A 102 10.95 7.02 -8.92
CA TYR A 102 10.74 7.71 -7.65
C TYR A 102 11.26 9.14 -7.67
N ALA A 103 12.51 9.33 -8.10
CA ALA A 103 13.10 10.64 -8.29
C ALA A 103 14.32 10.55 -9.21
N SER A 104 14.74 11.67 -9.79
CA SER A 104 15.96 11.74 -10.61
C SER A 104 17.25 11.54 -9.78
N ASP A 105 17.18 11.80 -8.48
CA ASP A 105 18.28 11.66 -7.53
C ASP A 105 18.05 10.46 -6.61
N LEU A 106 19.12 9.72 -6.28
CA LEU A 106 19.05 8.49 -5.51
C LEU A 106 18.68 8.73 -4.03
N ALA A 107 19.11 9.83 -3.43
CA ALA A 107 18.74 10.15 -2.05
C ALA A 107 17.24 10.45 -1.93
N ARG A 108 16.69 11.20 -2.89
CA ARG A 108 15.24 11.44 -2.97
C ARG A 108 14.45 10.17 -3.29
N ALA A 109 14.97 9.31 -4.17
CA ALA A 109 14.34 8.03 -4.46
C ALA A 109 14.25 7.15 -3.20
N LYS A 110 15.29 7.13 -2.36
CA LYS A 110 15.29 6.45 -1.06
C LYS A 110 14.28 7.06 -0.09
N ALA A 111 14.14 8.39 -0.05
CA ALA A 111 13.13 9.04 0.80
C ALA A 111 11.70 8.66 0.39
N VAL A 112 11.41 8.64 -0.91
CA VAL A 112 10.12 8.17 -1.46
C VAL A 112 9.86 6.70 -1.09
N ALA A 113 10.83 5.82 -1.34
CA ALA A 113 10.73 4.39 -0.97
C ALA A 113 10.50 4.20 0.53
N GLY A 114 11.23 4.94 1.38
CA GLY A 114 11.05 4.90 2.83
C GLY A 114 9.64 5.32 3.27
N CYS A 115 9.06 6.32 2.63
CA CYS A 115 7.69 6.75 2.91
C CYS A 115 6.63 5.71 2.46
N LEU A 116 6.85 5.03 1.33
CA LEU A 116 6.00 3.91 0.92
C LEU A 116 6.06 2.76 1.94
N LEU A 117 7.26 2.40 2.37
CA LEU A 117 7.45 1.34 3.36
C LEU A 117 6.76 1.68 4.69
N TRP A 118 6.81 2.94 5.12
CA TRP A 118 6.04 3.43 6.26
C TRP A 118 4.53 3.23 6.05
N ALA A 119 3.99 3.65 4.90
CA ALA A 119 2.57 3.50 4.59
C ALA A 119 2.12 2.03 4.60
N ILE A 120 2.96 1.13 4.09
CA ILE A 120 2.74 -0.33 4.14
C ILE A 120 2.68 -0.82 5.60
N GLY A 121 3.66 -0.46 6.42
CA GLY A 121 3.66 -0.84 7.84
C GLY A 121 2.43 -0.34 8.59
N VAL A 122 2.05 0.93 8.36
CA VAL A 122 0.84 1.53 8.90
C VAL A 122 -0.41 0.77 8.45
N ALA A 123 -0.55 0.45 7.17
CA ALA A 123 -1.70 -0.28 6.65
C ALA A 123 -1.87 -1.65 7.32
N LEU A 124 -0.77 -2.39 7.52
CA LEU A 124 -0.78 -3.67 8.21
C LEU A 124 -1.21 -3.54 9.67
N VAL A 125 -0.64 -2.57 10.40
CA VAL A 125 -0.98 -2.31 11.81
C VAL A 125 -2.45 -1.90 11.95
N LEU A 126 -2.92 -0.96 11.14
CA LEU A 126 -4.31 -0.49 11.16
C LEU A 126 -5.28 -1.60 10.72
N GLY A 127 -4.91 -2.42 9.73
CA GLY A 127 -5.68 -3.58 9.30
C GLY A 127 -5.90 -4.56 10.45
N PHE A 128 -4.83 -4.84 11.21
CA PHE A 128 -4.91 -5.69 12.40
C PHE A 128 -5.74 -5.04 13.52
N ALA A 129 -5.55 -3.74 13.77
CA ALA A 129 -6.31 -3.01 14.79
C ALA A 129 -7.82 -3.03 14.50
N ARG A 130 -8.21 -2.87 13.23
CA ARG A 130 -9.63 -2.94 12.82
C ARG A 130 -10.24 -4.33 12.94
N ARG A 131 -9.46 -5.41 12.95
CA ARG A 131 -10.00 -6.77 13.17
C ARG A 131 -10.63 -6.92 14.55
N ARG A 132 -10.17 -6.15 15.54
CA ARG A 132 -10.65 -6.21 16.93
C ARG A 132 -11.86 -5.30 17.22
N ALA A 133 -12.22 -4.42 16.29
CA ALA A 133 -13.32 -3.47 16.42
C ALA A 133 -14.56 -3.97 15.68
#